data_AF-A0A7S3GZE6-F1
#
_entry.id   AF-A0A7S3GZE6-F1
#
_cell.length_a   1.000
_cell.length_b   1.000
_cell.length_c   1.000
_cell.angle_alpha   90.00
_cell.angle_beta   90.00
_cell.angle_gamma   90.00
#
_symmetry.space_group_name_H-M   'P 1'
#
loop_
_entity.id
_entity.type
_entity.pdbx_description
1 polymer ?
#
loop_
_entity_poly.entity_id
_entity_poly.type
_entity_poly.pdbx_seq_one_letter_code
_entity_poly.pdbx_strand_id
1 'polypeptide(L)'
;DQPLGVYTLSVSQRARNAPRFGYALIQYDGSAAGASTVDPTAAVISQPAWNDNKFTFDFQNEIKGLYTGSNAIPAVPSSATVNRTFSMLVTQERMNAMASFQAQPSVDSLTVAVGPVGSKPQDFCDSAGNTKPLRWLFGRRTWKYPATPVLSKLYFDIGAEDFTEENLYYAIELGKTYDMVIHNYPACNGVCETHSWHMHGMHFWVLGAGRGEWSGSAAQLAMLNTVDPPMRDTVQTISEGVDNMPFDKTQ
;
A
#
# COMPACT_ATOMS: atom_id res chain seq x y z
N ASP A 1 -9.29 24.92 26.11
CA ASP A 1 -7.82 24.96 25.91
C ASP A 1 -7.12 24.06 26.89
N GLN A 2 -5.99 23.46 26.51
CA GLN A 2 -5.19 22.64 27.43
C GLN A 2 -4.38 23.56 28.37
N PRO A 3 -4.25 23.22 29.67
CA PRO A 3 -3.45 24.01 30.60
C PRO A 3 -1.97 24.16 30.19
N LEU A 4 -1.29 25.20 30.69
CA LEU A 4 0.16 25.28 30.54
C LEU A 4 0.81 24.10 31.27
N GLY A 5 1.73 23.41 30.59
CA GLY A 5 2.42 22.26 31.15
C GLY A 5 3.38 21.60 30.17
N VAL A 6 3.88 20.44 30.58
CA VAL A 6 4.68 19.54 29.75
C VAL A 6 3.87 18.29 29.46
N TYR A 7 3.75 17.94 28.18
CA TYR A 7 2.97 16.81 27.70
C TYR A 7 3.87 15.76 27.06
N THR A 8 3.58 14.50 27.29
CA THR A 8 4.26 13.39 26.61
C THR A 8 3.61 13.12 25.26
N LEU A 9 4.42 13.08 24.21
CA LEU A 9 4.09 12.50 22.92
C LEU A 9 4.67 11.08 22.88
N SER A 10 3.86 10.11 22.46
CA SER A 10 4.30 8.74 22.24
C SER A 10 4.05 8.33 20.79
N VAL A 11 5.05 7.69 20.19
CA VAL A 11 4.97 7.05 18.88
C VAL A 11 5.16 5.56 19.10
N SER A 12 4.20 4.75 18.66
CA SER A 12 4.24 3.30 18.79
C SER A 12 4.24 2.61 17.43
N GLN A 13 4.96 1.50 17.32
CA GLN A 13 4.90 0.65 16.14
C GLN A 13 3.56 -0.11 16.10
N ARG A 14 2.94 -0.14 14.91
CA ARG A 14 1.78 -0.98 14.59
C ARG A 14 2.00 -1.76 13.29
N ALA A 15 1.02 -2.58 12.90
CA ALA A 15 1.03 -3.48 11.74
C ALA A 15 2.02 -4.66 11.80
N ARG A 16 2.94 -4.69 12.77
CA ARG A 16 3.84 -5.81 13.06
C ARG A 16 3.98 -6.02 14.56
N ASN A 17 4.08 -7.29 14.97
CA ASN A 17 4.32 -7.68 16.35
C ASN A 17 5.78 -7.40 16.76
N ALA A 18 6.13 -6.13 16.93
CA ALA A 18 7.37 -5.73 17.56
C ALA A 18 7.11 -4.48 18.42
N PRO A 19 7.20 -4.58 19.75
CA PRO A 19 6.95 -3.44 20.64
C PRO A 19 8.11 -2.45 20.54
N ARG A 20 7.96 -1.44 19.69
CA ARG A 20 8.88 -0.30 19.57
C ARG A 20 8.14 0.98 19.90
N PHE A 21 8.74 1.79 20.76
CA PHE A 21 8.19 3.05 21.23
C PHE A 21 9.23 4.15 21.14
N GLY A 22 8.79 5.33 20.73
CA GLY A 22 9.53 6.58 20.81
C GLY A 22 8.74 7.57 21.64
N TYR A 23 9.44 8.42 22.39
CA TYR A 23 8.81 9.47 23.18
C TYR A 23 9.42 10.82 22.87
N ALA A 24 8.61 11.86 22.97
CA ALA A 24 9.03 13.25 22.98
C ALA A 24 8.22 14.00 24.04
N LEU A 25 8.71 15.17 24.44
CA LEU A 25 8.01 16.06 25.35
C LEU A 25 7.64 17.35 24.61
N ILE A 26 6.40 17.80 24.80
CA ILE A 26 5.89 19.09 24.33
C ILE A 26 5.79 19.98 25.55
N GLN A 27 6.70 20.94 25.70
CA GLN A 27 6.67 21.92 26.76
C GLN A 27 6.04 23.22 26.26
N TYR A 28 4.98 23.67 26.92
CA TYR A 28 4.42 24.99 26.68
C TYR A 28 5.37 26.08 27.20
N ASP A 29 5.49 27.17 26.44
CA ASP A 29 6.14 28.38 26.93
C ASP A 29 5.39 28.91 28.18
N GLY A 30 6.15 29.34 29.19
CA GLY A 30 5.60 29.72 30.49
C GLY A 30 5.15 28.56 31.40
N SER A 31 5.38 27.29 31.03
CA SER A 31 5.18 26.15 31.94
C SER A 31 6.03 26.28 33.20
N ALA A 32 5.43 26.07 34.37
CA ALA A 32 6.14 26.09 35.65
C ALA A 32 7.11 24.89 35.80
N ALA A 33 6.81 23.76 35.15
CA ALA A 33 7.68 22.58 35.08
C ALA A 33 8.49 22.57 33.78
N GLY A 34 9.74 22.11 33.86
CA GLY A 34 10.60 21.92 32.69
C GLY A 34 10.50 20.50 32.13
N ALA A 35 10.75 20.33 30.84
CA ALA A 35 10.76 19.00 30.21
C ALA A 35 11.77 18.04 30.86
N SER A 36 12.89 18.55 31.38
CA SER A 36 13.90 17.74 32.08
C SER A 36 13.40 17.12 33.38
N THR A 37 12.26 17.57 33.92
CA THR A 37 11.69 17.04 35.17
C THR A 37 10.58 16.01 34.94
N VAL A 38 10.24 15.71 33.67
CA VAL A 38 9.18 14.77 33.32
C VAL A 38 9.80 13.48 32.78
N ASP A 39 9.43 12.35 33.36
CA ASP A 39 9.71 11.03 32.78
C ASP A 39 8.66 10.75 31.68
N PRO A 40 9.05 10.73 30.39
CA PRO A 40 8.10 10.48 29.32
C PRO A 40 7.53 9.04 29.36
N THR A 41 8.20 8.10 30.02
CA THR A 41 7.76 6.69 30.09
C THR A 41 6.70 6.44 31.16
N ALA A 42 6.54 7.37 32.11
CA ALA A 42 5.53 7.28 33.16
C ALA A 42 4.10 7.53 32.63
N ALA A 43 3.96 8.17 31.47
CA ALA A 43 2.67 8.41 30.85
C ALA A 43 2.14 7.14 30.16
N VAL A 44 1.01 6.61 30.64
CA VAL A 44 0.31 5.49 29.99
C VAL A 44 -0.60 6.04 28.89
N ILE A 45 -0.10 6.11 27.67
CA ILE A 45 -0.88 6.52 26.49
C ILE A 45 -1.34 5.25 25.78
N SER A 46 -2.64 4.92 25.91
CA SER A 46 -3.21 3.76 25.21
C SER A 46 -3.12 3.96 23.69
N GLN A 47 -2.62 2.94 23.00
CA GLN A 47 -2.57 2.87 21.56
C GLN A 47 -3.34 1.62 21.12
N PRO A 48 -4.08 1.64 20.00
CA PRO A 48 -4.76 0.44 19.55
C PRO A 48 -3.75 -0.65 19.21
N ALA A 49 -4.17 -1.91 19.34
CA ALA A 49 -3.27 -3.05 19.20
C ALA A 49 -2.58 -3.08 17.82
N TRP A 50 -1.37 -3.63 17.75
CA TRP A 50 -0.58 -3.65 16.50
C TRP A 50 -1.30 -4.35 15.34
N ASN A 51 -2.18 -5.30 15.66
CA ASN A 51 -3.01 -6.12 14.76
C ASN A 51 -4.48 -5.66 14.69
N ASP A 52 -4.85 -4.51 15.28
CA ASP A 52 -6.20 -3.96 15.13
C ASP A 52 -6.36 -3.32 13.74
N ASN A 53 -6.61 -4.20 12.77
CA ASN A 53 -6.80 -3.88 11.36
C ASN A 53 -8.08 -3.09 11.11
N LYS A 54 -9.09 -3.23 11.99
CA LYS A 54 -10.32 -2.44 11.89
C LYS A 54 -10.01 -0.98 12.14
N PHE A 55 -9.31 -0.65 13.23
CA PHE A 55 -8.88 0.71 13.50
C PHE A 55 -8.09 1.29 12.33
N THR A 56 -7.11 0.55 11.79
CA THR A 56 -6.27 1.04 10.69
C THR A 56 -7.09 1.30 9.42
N PHE A 57 -8.04 0.42 9.12
CA PHE A 57 -8.95 0.54 7.97
C PHE A 57 -9.90 1.74 8.12
N ASP A 58 -10.52 1.89 9.28
CA ASP A 58 -11.44 2.99 9.55
C ASP A 58 -10.71 4.33 9.51
N PHE A 59 -9.56 4.44 10.18
CA PHE A 59 -8.73 5.65 10.17
C PHE A 59 -8.32 6.05 8.75
N GLN A 60 -7.89 5.11 7.90
CA GLN A 60 -7.54 5.42 6.51
C GLN A 60 -8.75 5.94 5.70
N ASN A 61 -9.93 5.37 5.90
CA ASN A 61 -11.14 5.71 5.15
C ASN A 61 -11.81 7.01 5.62
N GLU A 62 -11.53 7.45 6.85
CA GLU A 62 -11.97 8.74 7.39
C GLU A 62 -11.22 9.95 6.79
N ILE A 63 -10.04 9.74 6.20
CA ILE A 63 -9.27 10.83 5.59
C ILE A 63 -9.99 11.32 4.33
N LYS A 64 -10.40 12.59 4.33
CA LYS A 64 -11.05 13.26 3.19
C LYS A 64 -10.20 14.40 2.64
N GLY A 65 -10.39 14.71 1.37
CA GLY A 65 -9.78 15.89 0.76
C GLY A 65 -10.51 17.18 1.15
N LEU A 66 -9.80 18.31 1.09
CA LEU A 66 -10.39 19.62 1.25
C LEU A 66 -10.82 20.14 -0.12
N TYR A 67 -12.12 20.28 -0.37
CA TYR A 67 -12.68 20.64 -1.69
C TYR A 67 -13.35 22.02 -1.73
N THR A 68 -13.23 22.78 -0.64
CA THR A 68 -13.80 24.13 -0.53
C THR A 68 -12.75 25.11 -0.01
N GLY A 69 -12.87 26.37 -0.42
CA GLY A 69 -11.97 27.44 0.03
C GLY A 69 -10.70 27.55 -0.81
N SER A 70 -9.77 28.40 -0.37
CA SER A 70 -8.55 28.74 -1.11
C SER A 70 -7.57 27.57 -1.31
N ASN A 71 -7.74 26.49 -0.52
CA ASN A 71 -6.86 25.32 -0.52
C ASN A 71 -7.57 24.08 -1.11
N ALA A 72 -8.63 24.29 -1.89
CA ALA A 72 -9.38 23.21 -2.51
C ALA A 72 -8.48 22.39 -3.46
N ILE A 73 -8.47 21.07 -3.31
CA ILE A 73 -7.78 20.17 -4.24
C ILE A 73 -8.62 19.98 -5.52
N PRO A 74 -8.00 19.60 -6.66
CA PRO A 74 -8.76 19.42 -7.89
C PRO A 74 -9.77 18.26 -7.78
N ALA A 75 -10.88 18.40 -8.50
CA ALA A 75 -11.91 17.36 -8.58
C ALA A 75 -11.36 16.08 -9.21
N VAL A 76 -11.90 14.94 -8.79
CA VAL A 76 -11.62 13.65 -9.41
C VAL A 76 -12.12 13.69 -10.86
N PRO A 77 -11.32 13.25 -11.85
CA PRO A 77 -11.82 13.04 -13.20
C PRO A 77 -13.01 12.08 -13.23
N SER A 78 -13.89 12.23 -14.23
CA SER A 78 -15.03 11.32 -14.37
C SER A 78 -14.54 9.88 -14.59
N SER A 79 -15.20 8.90 -13.97
CA SER A 79 -14.90 7.48 -14.24
C SER A 79 -15.10 7.11 -15.73
N ALA A 80 -15.96 7.83 -16.45
CA ALA A 80 -16.14 7.67 -17.89
C ALA A 80 -14.92 8.09 -18.72
N THR A 81 -13.98 8.85 -18.15
CA THR A 81 -12.74 9.27 -18.82
C THR A 81 -11.54 8.41 -18.46
N VAL A 82 -11.71 7.38 -17.62
CA VAL A 82 -10.63 6.45 -17.27
C VAL A 82 -10.24 5.66 -18.52
N ASN A 83 -8.98 5.82 -18.93
CA ASN A 83 -8.41 5.19 -20.12
C ASN A 83 -8.06 3.74 -19.88
N ARG A 84 -7.57 3.41 -18.68
CA ARG A 84 -7.23 2.06 -18.26
C ARG A 84 -7.19 1.96 -16.74
N THR A 85 -7.59 0.80 -16.23
CA THR A 85 -7.38 0.41 -14.84
C THR A 85 -6.26 -0.61 -14.77
N PHE A 86 -5.21 -0.31 -14.00
CA PHE A 86 -4.14 -1.25 -13.70
C PHE A 86 -4.53 -2.06 -12.45
N SER A 87 -4.65 -3.38 -12.60
CA SER A 87 -4.84 -4.29 -11.46
C SER A 87 -3.52 -4.94 -11.08
N MET A 88 -3.11 -4.75 -9.83
CA MET A 88 -1.75 -4.97 -9.39
C MET A 88 -1.72 -5.93 -8.21
N LEU A 89 -1.38 -7.19 -8.48
CA LEU A 89 -1.30 -8.24 -7.46
C LEU A 89 0.08 -8.24 -6.79
N VAL A 90 0.09 -8.11 -5.46
CA VAL A 90 1.28 -8.15 -4.61
C VAL A 90 1.37 -9.52 -3.94
N THR A 91 2.46 -10.26 -4.16
CA THR A 91 2.69 -11.59 -3.55
C THR A 91 4.08 -11.71 -2.96
N GLN A 92 4.26 -12.67 -2.07
CA GLN A 92 5.59 -13.11 -1.64
C GLN A 92 5.79 -14.57 -2.02
N GLU A 93 6.87 -14.86 -2.76
CA GLU A 93 7.15 -16.19 -3.30
C GLU A 93 8.66 -16.42 -3.40
N ARG A 94 9.11 -17.68 -3.42
CA ARG A 94 10.51 -18.03 -3.70
C ARG A 94 10.74 -18.17 -5.20
N MET A 95 11.39 -17.16 -5.80
CA MET A 95 11.63 -17.09 -7.24
C MET A 95 13.04 -16.61 -7.61
N ASN A 96 13.53 -17.09 -8.76
CA ASN A 96 14.75 -16.58 -9.37
C ASN A 96 14.46 -15.22 -10.05
N ALA A 97 15.45 -14.33 -10.06
CA ALA A 97 15.32 -12.98 -10.63
C ALA A 97 15.03 -12.94 -12.15
N MET A 98 15.15 -14.08 -12.84
CA MET A 98 14.92 -14.21 -14.28
C MET A 98 13.76 -15.18 -14.60
N ALA A 99 12.99 -15.61 -13.59
CA ALA A 99 11.86 -16.51 -13.84
C ALA A 99 10.72 -15.73 -14.52
N SER A 100 10.48 -16.03 -15.80
CA SER A 100 9.32 -15.55 -16.53
C SER A 100 8.09 -16.37 -16.14
N PHE A 101 7.38 -15.99 -15.09
CA PHE A 101 6.01 -16.49 -14.92
C PHE A 101 5.10 -15.77 -15.93
N GLN A 102 4.11 -16.47 -16.48
CA GLN A 102 3.15 -15.92 -17.45
C GLN A 102 2.19 -14.87 -16.85
N ALA A 103 2.37 -14.49 -15.59
CA ALA A 103 1.54 -13.50 -14.94
C ALA A 103 1.74 -12.13 -15.62
N GLN A 104 0.61 -11.49 -15.91
CA GLN A 104 0.56 -10.19 -16.56
C GLN A 104 0.82 -9.08 -15.53
N PRO A 105 1.59 -8.04 -15.87
CA PRO A 105 1.93 -6.90 -15.02
C PRO A 105 0.70 -6.12 -14.53
N SER A 106 -0.28 -5.89 -15.42
CA SER A 106 -1.66 -5.57 -15.05
C SER A 106 -2.53 -6.78 -15.33
N VAL A 107 -3.20 -7.31 -14.32
CA VAL A 107 -4.01 -8.51 -14.50
C VAL A 107 -5.46 -8.13 -14.76
N ASP A 108 -5.95 -8.36 -15.98
CA ASP A 108 -7.38 -8.18 -16.28
C ASP A 108 -8.27 -9.08 -15.40
N SER A 109 -7.68 -10.14 -14.83
CA SER A 109 -8.31 -11.02 -13.86
C SER A 109 -7.33 -11.41 -12.75
N LEU A 110 -7.66 -11.06 -11.51
CA LEU A 110 -6.93 -11.52 -10.33
C LEU A 110 -6.92 -13.03 -10.18
N THR A 111 -8.01 -13.70 -10.52
CA THR A 111 -8.06 -15.16 -10.48
C THR A 111 -7.03 -15.78 -11.42
N VAL A 112 -6.87 -15.22 -12.63
CA VAL A 112 -5.82 -15.63 -13.56
C VAL A 112 -4.44 -15.31 -13.02
N ALA A 113 -4.27 -14.15 -12.36
CA ALA A 113 -3.02 -13.73 -11.74
C ALA A 113 -2.54 -14.69 -10.64
N VAL A 114 -3.43 -15.05 -9.73
CA VAL A 114 -3.15 -15.98 -8.63
C VAL A 114 -2.88 -17.38 -9.16
N GLY A 115 -3.56 -17.78 -10.23
CA GLY A 115 -3.39 -19.08 -10.86
C GLY A 115 -4.17 -20.21 -10.18
N PRO A 116 -4.27 -21.38 -10.84
CA PRO A 116 -4.98 -22.54 -10.31
C PRO A 116 -4.29 -23.15 -9.08
N VAL A 117 -5.01 -24.06 -8.41
CA VAL A 117 -4.48 -24.89 -7.31
C VAL A 117 -3.19 -25.61 -7.76
N GLY A 118 -2.16 -25.60 -6.91
CA GLY A 118 -0.83 -26.14 -7.22
C GLY A 118 0.10 -25.16 -7.94
N SER A 119 -0.38 -23.95 -8.24
CA SER A 119 0.40 -22.85 -8.80
C SER A 119 0.11 -21.50 -8.14
N LYS A 120 -0.55 -21.50 -6.98
CA LYS A 120 -0.85 -20.30 -6.22
C LYS A 120 0.42 -19.78 -5.54
N PRO A 121 0.47 -18.50 -5.12
CA PRO A 121 1.65 -17.95 -4.47
C PRO A 121 2.18 -18.78 -3.29
N GLN A 122 1.28 -19.30 -2.45
CA GLN A 122 1.67 -20.15 -1.30
C GLN A 122 2.38 -21.45 -1.70
N ASP A 123 2.14 -21.97 -2.91
CA ASP A 123 2.77 -23.19 -3.40
C ASP A 123 4.27 -22.97 -3.69
N PHE A 124 4.72 -21.70 -3.73
CA PHE A 124 6.10 -21.29 -3.94
C PHE A 124 6.78 -20.77 -2.66
N CYS A 125 6.23 -21.05 -1.48
CA CYS A 125 6.76 -20.55 -0.21
C CYS A 125 7.71 -21.50 0.51
N ASP A 126 7.53 -22.82 0.33
CA ASP A 126 8.33 -23.84 1.00
C ASP A 126 9.81 -23.71 0.63
N SER A 127 10.70 -23.80 1.62
CA SER A 127 12.16 -23.85 1.45
C SER A 127 12.70 -25.28 1.37
N ALA A 128 11.92 -26.30 1.69
CA ALA A 128 12.33 -27.70 1.66
C ALA A 128 12.49 -28.18 0.21
N GLY A 129 13.66 -27.91 -0.36
CA GLY A 129 14.02 -28.26 -1.74
C GLY A 129 13.97 -27.08 -2.71
N ASN A 130 13.31 -25.97 -2.36
CA ASN A 130 13.34 -24.74 -3.13
C ASN A 130 14.41 -23.77 -2.60
N THR A 131 15.57 -23.74 -3.25
CA THR A 131 16.70 -22.88 -2.89
C THR A 131 16.56 -21.45 -3.42
N LYS A 132 15.45 -21.13 -4.10
CA LYS A 132 15.25 -19.79 -4.65
C LYS A 132 15.06 -18.76 -3.53
N PRO A 133 15.55 -17.52 -3.74
CA PRO A 133 15.38 -16.45 -2.76
C PRO A 133 13.90 -16.07 -2.61
N LEU A 134 13.50 -15.79 -1.38
CA LEU A 134 12.18 -15.24 -1.05
C LEU A 134 12.11 -13.79 -1.51
N ARG A 135 11.06 -13.43 -2.24
CA ARG A 135 10.91 -12.10 -2.85
C ARG A 135 9.48 -11.61 -2.74
N TRP A 136 9.34 -10.31 -2.58
CA TRP A 136 8.09 -9.60 -2.89
C TRP A 136 8.02 -9.36 -4.39
N LEU A 137 6.86 -9.63 -4.96
CA LEU A 137 6.61 -9.63 -6.38
C LEU A 137 5.39 -8.79 -6.70
N PHE A 138 5.37 -8.29 -7.93
CA PHE A 138 4.28 -7.51 -8.48
C PHE A 138 3.82 -8.18 -9.77
N GLY A 139 2.53 -8.50 -9.86
CA GLY A 139 2.02 -9.35 -10.94
C GLY A 139 2.77 -10.68 -11.00
N ARG A 140 3.21 -11.21 -9.86
CA ARG A 140 4.04 -12.44 -9.72
C ARG A 140 5.27 -12.46 -10.63
N ARG A 141 5.84 -11.29 -10.91
CA ARG A 141 7.10 -11.11 -11.63
C ARG A 141 8.13 -10.39 -10.77
N THR A 142 9.39 -10.72 -11.01
CA THR A 142 10.52 -9.99 -10.45
C THR A 142 10.82 -8.79 -11.34
N TRP A 143 10.95 -7.61 -10.73
CA TRP A 143 11.49 -6.44 -11.43
C TRP A 143 12.85 -6.77 -12.03
N LYS A 144 12.96 -6.63 -13.35
CA LYS A 144 14.22 -6.75 -14.06
C LYS A 144 14.97 -5.43 -13.88
N TYR A 145 15.93 -5.41 -12.96
CA TYR A 145 16.79 -4.25 -12.75
C TYR A 145 17.47 -3.89 -14.08
N PRO A 146 17.25 -2.68 -14.61
CA PRO A 146 17.90 -2.29 -15.83
C PRO A 146 19.39 -2.06 -15.54
N ALA A 147 20.28 -2.51 -16.42
CA ALA A 147 21.72 -2.23 -16.30
C ALA A 147 22.04 -0.72 -16.39
N THR A 148 21.13 0.04 -16.98
CA THR A 148 21.22 1.50 -17.13
C THR A 148 19.97 2.15 -16.53
N PRO A 149 20.09 3.21 -15.71
CA PRO A 149 18.94 3.89 -15.13
C PRO A 149 17.92 4.33 -16.19
N VAL A 150 16.63 4.22 -15.87
CA VAL A 150 15.51 4.50 -16.77
C VAL A 150 15.60 5.90 -17.38
N LEU A 151 15.88 6.92 -16.56
CA LEU A 151 16.01 8.29 -17.04
C LEU A 151 17.19 8.47 -18.01
N SER A 152 18.31 7.75 -17.79
CA SER A 152 19.44 7.77 -18.72
C SER A 152 19.10 7.07 -20.02
N LYS A 153 18.38 5.94 -19.97
CA LYS A 153 17.88 5.26 -21.16
C LYS A 153 16.98 6.15 -22.01
N LEU A 154 16.06 6.88 -21.38
CA LEU A 154 15.18 7.84 -22.05
C LEU A 154 15.96 9.04 -22.62
N TYR A 155 16.91 9.59 -21.86
CA TYR A 155 17.67 10.77 -22.28
C TYR A 155 18.63 10.50 -23.44
N PHE A 156 19.30 9.34 -23.42
CA PHE A 156 20.28 8.95 -24.43
C PHE A 156 19.70 8.05 -25.54
N ASP A 157 18.40 7.75 -25.49
CA ASP A 157 17.70 6.88 -26.43
C ASP A 157 18.38 5.50 -26.60
N ILE A 158 18.60 4.81 -25.47
CA ILE A 158 19.26 3.50 -25.44
C ILE A 158 18.36 2.43 -24.82
N GLY A 159 18.17 1.32 -25.54
CA GLY A 159 17.48 0.13 -25.03
C GLY A 159 16.00 0.35 -24.76
N ALA A 160 15.30 1.02 -25.68
CA ALA A 160 13.86 1.29 -25.59
C ALA A 160 13.01 0.00 -25.60
N GLU A 161 13.53 -1.08 -26.18
CA GLU A 161 12.92 -2.41 -26.20
C GLU A 161 12.77 -3.05 -24.80
N ASP A 162 13.47 -2.53 -23.78
CA ASP A 162 13.28 -2.98 -22.40
C ASP A 162 12.03 -2.36 -21.74
N PHE A 163 11.47 -1.27 -22.29
CA PHE A 163 10.30 -0.58 -21.75
C PHE A 163 9.00 -1.27 -22.14
N THR A 164 8.87 -2.53 -21.74
CA THR A 164 7.64 -3.29 -21.89
C THR A 164 7.01 -3.54 -20.54
N GLU A 165 5.70 -3.79 -20.55
CA GLU A 165 4.99 -4.16 -19.34
C GLU A 165 5.57 -5.46 -18.76
N GLU A 166 6.03 -6.42 -19.58
CA GLU A 166 6.63 -7.66 -19.06
C GLU A 166 7.82 -7.43 -18.12
N ASN A 167 8.52 -6.31 -18.32
CA ASN A 167 9.61 -5.83 -17.49
C ASN A 167 9.15 -4.85 -16.40
N LEU A 168 7.84 -4.69 -16.21
CA LEU A 168 7.09 -3.79 -15.31
C LEU A 168 7.23 -2.29 -15.64
N TYR A 169 7.42 -1.95 -16.92
CA TYR A 169 7.32 -0.57 -17.40
C TYR A 169 5.94 -0.33 -17.99
N TYR A 170 5.16 0.55 -17.37
CA TYR A 170 3.82 0.89 -17.83
C TYR A 170 3.85 2.27 -18.48
N ALA A 171 3.72 2.31 -19.80
CA ALA A 171 3.59 3.55 -20.52
C ALA A 171 2.21 4.16 -20.27
N ILE A 172 2.18 5.44 -19.95
CA ILE A 172 0.96 6.24 -19.85
C ILE A 172 1.04 7.39 -20.85
N GLU A 173 -0.12 7.80 -21.34
CA GLU A 173 -0.25 8.90 -22.28
C GLU A 173 -0.50 10.21 -21.52
N LEU A 174 0.10 11.30 -22.00
CA LEU A 174 -0.08 12.61 -21.41
C LEU A 174 -1.55 13.05 -21.48
N GLY A 175 -2.08 13.53 -20.35
CA GLY A 175 -3.45 14.05 -20.25
C GLY A 175 -4.54 12.98 -20.17
N LYS A 176 -4.18 11.70 -20.09
CA LYS A 176 -5.12 10.59 -19.87
C LYS A 176 -5.32 10.30 -18.38
N THR A 177 -6.44 9.66 -18.04
CA THR A 177 -6.76 9.26 -16.66
C THR A 177 -6.58 7.76 -16.52
N TYR A 178 -5.92 7.33 -15.44
CA TYR A 178 -5.68 5.93 -15.15
C TYR A 178 -6.10 5.61 -13.73
N ASP A 179 -6.76 4.48 -13.56
CA ASP A 179 -7.02 3.92 -12.24
C ASP A 179 -5.98 2.86 -11.90
N MET A 180 -5.74 2.68 -10.61
CA MET A 180 -4.83 1.67 -10.10
C MET A 180 -5.49 0.97 -8.92
N VAL A 181 -5.60 -0.35 -9.00
CA VAL A 181 -6.11 -1.20 -7.93
C VAL A 181 -4.97 -2.10 -7.46
N ILE A 182 -4.59 -1.96 -6.19
CA ILE A 182 -3.53 -2.75 -5.59
C ILE A 182 -4.16 -3.84 -4.73
N HIS A 183 -3.88 -5.08 -5.07
CA HIS A 183 -4.38 -6.25 -4.36
C HIS A 183 -3.28 -6.86 -3.51
N ASN A 184 -3.56 -6.97 -2.23
CA ASN A 184 -2.69 -7.66 -1.30
C ASN A 184 -2.94 -9.18 -1.34
N TYR A 185 -1.92 -9.98 -1.08
CA TYR A 185 -2.02 -11.43 -0.96
C TYR A 185 -1.24 -11.90 0.27
N PRO A 186 -1.67 -12.98 0.95
CA PRO A 186 -0.91 -13.55 2.05
C PRO A 186 0.55 -13.82 1.68
N ALA A 187 1.46 -13.37 2.54
CA ALA A 187 2.88 -13.66 2.43
C ALA A 187 3.16 -15.14 2.75
N CYS A 188 4.42 -15.57 2.62
CA CYS A 188 4.80 -16.96 2.86
C CYS A 188 4.70 -17.42 4.32
N ASN A 189 4.51 -16.49 5.25
CA ASN A 189 4.17 -16.77 6.65
C ASN A 189 2.66 -16.86 6.89
N GLY A 190 1.83 -16.79 5.84
CA GLY A 190 0.37 -16.85 5.91
C GLY A 190 -0.31 -15.51 6.22
N VAL A 191 0.45 -14.45 6.48
CA VAL A 191 -0.04 -13.15 6.93
C VAL A 191 -0.21 -12.19 5.76
N CYS A 192 -1.33 -11.47 5.70
CA CYS A 192 -1.52 -10.32 4.82
C CYS A 192 -0.75 -9.11 5.41
N GLU A 193 0.51 -8.91 5.05
CA GLU A 193 1.29 -7.76 5.55
C GLU A 193 0.74 -6.43 5.00
N THR A 194 0.85 -5.35 5.77
CA THR A 194 0.53 -3.99 5.27
C THR A 194 1.65 -3.49 4.36
N HIS A 195 1.32 -2.93 3.19
CA HIS A 195 2.29 -2.35 2.26
C HIS A 195 1.97 -0.91 1.93
N SER A 196 2.91 0.00 2.19
CA SER A 196 2.84 1.39 1.73
C SER A 196 3.33 1.49 0.28
N TRP A 197 2.48 2.05 -0.57
CA TRP A 197 2.74 2.32 -1.97
C TRP A 197 2.90 3.82 -2.16
N HIS A 198 4.06 4.22 -2.65
CA HIS A 198 4.41 5.60 -2.97
C HIS A 198 4.53 5.77 -4.48
N MET A 199 4.04 6.89 -5.01
CA MET A 199 4.19 7.25 -6.42
C MET A 199 5.02 8.52 -6.57
N HIS A 200 6.03 8.45 -7.43
CA HIS A 200 6.92 9.58 -7.72
C HIS A 200 6.26 10.56 -8.72
N GLY A 201 6.59 11.84 -8.59
CA GLY A 201 6.31 12.86 -9.62
C GLY A 201 4.83 13.29 -9.74
N MET A 202 3.92 12.71 -8.95
CA MET A 202 2.52 13.10 -8.93
C MET A 202 1.84 12.71 -7.61
N HIS A 203 0.69 13.33 -7.35
CA HIS A 203 -0.26 12.85 -6.35
C HIS A 203 -1.43 12.17 -7.06
N PHE A 204 -2.18 11.36 -6.32
CA PHE A 204 -3.35 10.62 -6.78
C PHE A 204 -4.49 10.72 -5.78
N TRP A 205 -5.72 10.55 -6.26
CA TRP A 205 -6.90 10.46 -5.40
C TRP A 205 -7.04 9.03 -4.88
N VAL A 206 -7.17 8.89 -3.55
CA VAL A 206 -7.50 7.60 -2.94
C VAL A 206 -9.02 7.43 -2.97
N LEU A 207 -9.52 6.75 -4.00
CA LEU A 207 -10.95 6.55 -4.19
C LEU A 207 -11.57 5.60 -3.16
N GLY A 208 -10.80 4.68 -2.60
CA GLY A 208 -11.28 3.82 -1.52
C GLY A 208 -10.36 2.64 -1.23
N ALA A 209 -10.73 1.88 -0.19
CA ALA A 209 -10.14 0.60 0.15
C ALA A 209 -11.24 -0.41 0.43
N GLY A 210 -10.99 -1.67 0.09
CA GLY A 210 -11.95 -2.75 0.23
C GLY A 210 -11.31 -4.01 0.81
N ARG A 211 -12.17 -4.88 1.33
CA ARG A 211 -11.84 -6.20 1.84
C ARG A 211 -12.13 -7.27 0.79
N GLY A 212 -11.30 -8.30 0.71
CA GLY A 212 -11.39 -9.32 -0.32
C GLY A 212 -10.97 -8.87 -1.73
N GLU A 213 -11.60 -9.46 -2.76
CA GLU A 213 -11.22 -9.30 -4.15
C GLU A 213 -11.99 -8.15 -4.82
N TRP A 214 -11.26 -7.25 -5.48
CA TRP A 214 -11.87 -6.28 -6.40
C TRP A 214 -12.12 -6.94 -7.76
N SER A 215 -13.39 -6.92 -8.17
CA SER A 215 -13.90 -7.45 -9.44
C SER A 215 -14.35 -6.36 -10.41
N GLY A 216 -14.32 -5.08 -10.01
CA GLY A 216 -14.83 -3.97 -10.81
C GLY A 216 -16.35 -3.99 -10.99
N SER A 217 -17.07 -4.75 -10.15
CA SER A 217 -18.54 -4.80 -10.21
C SER A 217 -19.18 -3.42 -9.99
N ALA A 218 -20.38 -3.23 -10.52
CA ALA A 218 -21.14 -1.98 -10.33
C ALA A 218 -21.31 -1.61 -8.84
N ALA A 219 -21.49 -2.61 -7.96
CA ALA A 219 -21.57 -2.40 -6.53
C ALA A 219 -20.24 -1.87 -5.94
N GLN A 220 -19.10 -2.40 -6.39
CA GLN A 220 -17.79 -1.93 -5.95
C GLN A 220 -17.45 -0.53 -6.48
N LEU A 221 -17.79 -0.25 -7.75
CA LEU A 221 -17.64 1.08 -8.33
C LEU A 221 -18.48 2.13 -7.58
N ALA A 222 -19.69 1.77 -7.16
CA ALA A 222 -20.56 2.66 -6.38
C ALA A 222 -20.06 2.96 -4.96
N MET A 223 -19.12 2.15 -4.43
CA MET A 223 -18.49 2.39 -3.12
C MET A 223 -17.30 3.35 -3.20
N LEU A 224 -16.81 3.69 -4.39
CA LEU A 224 -15.69 4.61 -4.56
C LEU A 224 -16.10 6.03 -4.16
N ASN A 225 -15.27 6.65 -3.33
CA ASN A 225 -15.37 8.06 -3.00
C ASN A 225 -14.91 8.92 -4.18
N THR A 226 -15.87 9.45 -4.92
CA THR A 226 -15.64 10.39 -6.03
C THR A 226 -16.07 11.83 -5.68
N VAL A 227 -16.50 12.05 -4.43
CA VAL A 227 -16.97 13.35 -3.94
C VAL A 227 -15.82 14.09 -3.27
N ASP A 228 -15.19 13.47 -2.28
CA ASP A 228 -14.13 14.09 -1.48
C ASP A 228 -12.90 13.20 -1.17
N PRO A 229 -12.38 12.41 -2.12
CA PRO A 229 -11.22 11.56 -1.84
C PRO A 229 -9.97 12.38 -1.50
N PRO A 230 -9.12 11.92 -0.57
CA PRO A 230 -7.88 12.62 -0.28
C PRO A 230 -6.90 12.48 -1.45
N MET A 231 -6.16 13.55 -1.75
CA MET A 231 -5.07 13.56 -2.72
C MET A 231 -3.75 13.30 -1.99
N ARG A 232 -3.06 12.21 -2.34
CA ARG A 232 -1.86 11.70 -1.64
C ARG A 232 -0.78 11.27 -2.63
N ASP A 233 0.45 11.12 -2.13
CA ASP A 233 1.54 10.46 -2.84
C ASP A 233 1.78 9.03 -2.33
N THR A 234 1.10 8.65 -1.24
CA THR A 234 1.29 7.38 -0.54
C THR A 234 -0.04 6.85 -0.03
N VAL A 235 -0.29 5.56 -0.26
CA VAL A 235 -1.46 4.81 0.27
C VAL A 235 -1.00 3.46 0.81
N GLN A 236 -1.75 2.87 1.73
CA GLN A 236 -1.45 1.55 2.27
C GLN A 236 -2.50 0.52 1.84
N THR A 237 -2.04 -0.66 1.44
CA THR A 237 -2.87 -1.85 1.53
C THR A 237 -2.92 -2.27 2.99
N ILE A 238 -4.12 -2.51 3.51
CA ILE A 238 -4.33 -2.84 4.92
C ILE A 238 -4.51 -4.34 5.05
N SER A 239 -4.03 -4.90 6.15
CA SER A 239 -4.25 -6.31 6.47
C SER A 239 -5.73 -6.59 6.74
N GLU A 240 -6.12 -7.85 6.58
CA GLU A 240 -7.45 -8.34 6.89
C GLU A 240 -7.41 -9.45 7.93
N GLY A 241 -8.57 -9.76 8.51
CA GLY A 241 -8.76 -10.88 9.44
C GLY A 241 -8.12 -10.74 10.82
N VAL A 242 -8.04 -11.87 11.53
CA VAL A 242 -7.53 -12.00 12.90
C VAL A 242 -6.03 -12.22 12.83
N ASP A 243 -5.26 -11.48 13.64
CA ASP A 243 -3.78 -11.56 13.65
C ASP A 243 -3.13 -11.37 12.26
N ASN A 244 -3.77 -10.53 11.43
CA ASN A 244 -3.36 -10.25 10.06
C ASN A 244 -3.46 -11.46 9.10
N MET A 245 -4.15 -12.54 9.48
CA MET A 245 -4.40 -13.70 8.63
C MET A 245 -5.65 -13.50 7.76
N PRO A 246 -5.68 -13.97 6.50
CA PRO A 246 -6.89 -13.88 5.68
C PRO A 246 -8.10 -14.52 6.35
N PHE A 247 -9.29 -13.94 6.17
CA PHE A 247 -10.53 -14.54 6.66
C PHE A 247 -10.80 -15.87 5.95
N ASP A 248 -11.07 -16.92 6.73
CA ASP A 248 -11.69 -18.13 6.21
C ASP A 248 -13.15 -17.83 5.91
N LYS A 249 -13.52 -17.74 4.62
CA LYS A 249 -14.92 -17.52 4.20
C LYS A 249 -15.82 -18.75 4.42
N THR A 250 -15.28 -19.85 4.96
CA THR A 250 -16.02 -21.09 5.27
C THR A 250 -16.34 -21.27 6.76
N GLN A 251 -15.90 -20.35 7.61
CA GLN A 251 -16.30 -20.22 9.01
C GLN A 251 -17.16 -18.97 9.22
#